data_AF-A0A832T8S6-F1
#
_entry.id   AF-A0A832T8S6-F1
#
_cell.length_a   1.000
_cell.length_b   1.000
_cell.length_c   1.000
_cell.angle_alpha   90.00
_cell.angle_beta   90.00
_cell.angle_gamma   90.00
#
_symmetry.space_group_name_H-M   'P 1'
#
loop_
_entity.id
_entity.type
_entity.pdbx_description
1 polymer ?
#
loop_
_entity_poly.entity_id
_entity_poly.type
_entity_poly.pdbx_seq_one_letter_code
_entity_poly.pdbx_strand_id
1 'polypeptide(L)' 'MSEDACSVCGKKAIGYQIFGCCGSSVCEEHADPKLRNLHSGGKLKWGDCYFFRY' A
#
# COMPACT_ATOMS: atom_id res chain seq x y z
N MET A 1 16.74 0.34 -5.24
CA MET A 1 15.38 0.73 -4.85
C MET A 1 15.00 -0.19 -3.72
N SER A 2 14.88 0.33 -2.50
CA SER A 2 14.57 -0.43 -1.29
C SER A 2 13.22 -1.09 -1.49
N GLU A 3 13.17 -2.42 -1.60
CA GLU A 3 11.92 -3.15 -1.59
C GLU A 3 11.37 -3.05 -0.18
N ASP A 4 10.39 -2.15 0.03
CA ASP A 4 9.80 -1.95 1.34
C ASP A 4 9.23 -3.28 1.86
N ALA A 5 9.47 -3.56 3.14
CA ALA A 5 8.87 -4.69 3.82
C ALA A 5 7.49 -4.28 4.36
N CYS A 6 6.56 -5.23 4.39
CA CYS A 6 5.26 -5.04 5.00
C CYS A 6 5.43 -4.72 6.49
N SER A 7 4.87 -3.61 6.95
CA SER A 7 4.95 -3.18 8.34
C SER A 7 4.24 -4.14 9.32
N VAL A 8 3.44 -5.08 8.81
CA VAL A 8 2.69 -6.06 9.63
C VAL A 8 3.42 -7.39 9.75
N CYS A 9 3.93 -7.94 8.63
CA CYS A 9 4.50 -9.30 8.61
C CYS A 9 5.91 -9.40 8.03
N GLY A 10 6.51 -8.30 7.57
CA GLY A 10 7.86 -8.28 7.00
C GLY A 10 8.02 -8.87 5.60
N LYS A 11 6.94 -9.42 4.99
CA LYS A 11 6.96 -9.87 3.60
C LYS A 11 7.17 -8.69 2.64
N LYS A 12 7.54 -8.96 1.39
CA LYS A 12 7.68 -7.93 0.35
C LYS A 12 6.40 -7.10 0.22
N ALA A 13 6.49 -5.79 0.43
CA ALA A 13 5.37 -4.89 0.23
C ALA A 13 5.08 -4.73 -1.27
N ILE A 14 3.80 -4.68 -1.60
CA ILE A 14 3.33 -4.44 -2.96
C ILE A 14 3.00 -2.96 -3.19
N GLY A 15 2.97 -2.17 -2.11
CA GLY A 15 2.65 -0.75 -2.16
C GLY A 15 2.55 -0.13 -0.77
N TYR A 16 2.13 1.12 -0.77
CA TYR A 16 1.94 1.96 0.40
C TYR A 16 0.47 2.40 0.49
N GLN A 17 -0.11 2.35 1.69
CA GLN A 17 -1.45 2.86 1.95
C GLN A 17 -1.43 3.82 3.13
N ILE A 18 -2.23 4.87 3.02
CA ILE A 18 -2.41 5.92 4.02
C ILE A 18 -3.90 5.99 4.34
N PHE A 19 -4.23 5.91 5.61
CA PHE A 19 -5.57 6.13 6.14
C PHE A 19 -5.54 7.38 7.03
N GLY A 20 -5.92 8.52 6.45
CA GLY A 20 -5.83 9.81 7.14
C GLY A 20 -4.39 10.19 7.44
N CYS A 21 -4.00 10.17 8.72
CA CYS A 21 -2.66 10.57 9.17
C CYS A 21 -1.62 9.43 9.22
N CYS A 22 -2.07 8.17 9.15
CA CYS A 22 -1.20 7.01 9.30
C CYS A 22 -0.96 6.33 7.96
N GLY A 23 0.32 6.17 7.58
CA GLY A 23 0.73 5.45 6.38
C GLY A 23 1.60 4.24 6.70
N SER A 24 1.48 3.19 5.89
CA SER A 24 2.26 1.95 6.06
C SER A 24 2.45 1.21 4.74
N SER A 25 3.61 0.58 4.59
CA SER A 25 3.92 -0.34 3.49
C SER A 25 3.29 -1.70 3.77
N VAL A 26 2.60 -2.28 2.79
CA VAL A 26 1.81 -3.50 2.99
C VAL A 26 2.02 -4.51 1.87
N CYS A 27 2.06 -5.79 2.22
CA CYS A 27 2.09 -6.90 1.26
C CYS A 27 0.68 -7.22 0.75
N GLU A 28 0.56 -8.12 -0.22
CA GLU A 28 -0.72 -8.49 -0.84
C GLU A 28 -1.79 -8.98 0.16
N GLU A 29 -1.38 -9.63 1.25
CA GLU A 29 -2.29 -10.13 2.28
C GLU A 29 -2.81 -9.03 3.22
N HIS A 30 -1.99 -8.00 3.49
CA HIS A 30 -2.33 -6.90 4.41
C HIS A 30 -2.75 -5.61 3.68
N ALA A 31 -2.66 -5.60 2.35
CA ALA A 31 -3.11 -4.49 1.53
C ALA A 31 -4.62 -4.37 1.52
N ASP A 32 -5.12 -3.13 1.58
CA ASP A 32 -6.52 -2.83 1.36
C ASP A 32 -6.95 -3.33 -0.03
N PRO A 33 -8.18 -3.84 -0.19
CA PRO A 33 -8.69 -4.26 -1.49
C PRO A 33 -8.53 -3.20 -2.59
N LYS A 34 -8.60 -1.91 -2.25
CA LYS A 34 -8.37 -0.82 -3.21
C LYS A 34 -6.92 -0.76 -3.69
N LEU A 35 -5.96 -0.97 -2.80
CA LEU A 35 -4.54 -1.06 -3.16
C LEU A 35 -4.26 -2.33 -3.97
N ARG A 36 -4.85 -3.46 -3.58
CA ARG A 36 -4.67 -4.75 -4.27
C ARG A 36 -5.28 -4.77 -5.67
N ASN A 37 -6.30 -3.97 -5.93
CA ASN A 37 -6.92 -3.83 -7.25
C ASN A 37 -6.31 -2.71 -8.11
N LEU A 38 -5.35 -1.94 -7.59
CA LEU A 38 -4.60 -0.98 -8.40
C LEU A 38 -3.67 -1.71 -9.37
N HIS A 39 -3.40 -1.11 -10.52
CA HIS A 39 -2.32 -1.55 -11.41
C HIS A 39 -0.96 -1.17 -10.81
N SER A 40 0.12 -1.84 -11.22
CA SER A 40 1.48 -1.48 -10.81
C SER A 40 1.84 -0.06 -11.26
N GLY A 41 2.40 0.74 -10.35
CA GLY A 41 2.60 2.18 -10.51
C GLY A 41 1.35 3.04 -10.29
N GLY A 42 0.20 2.43 -10.02
CA GLY A 42 -1.09 3.09 -9.87
C GLY A 42 -1.24 3.83 -8.54
N LYS A 43 -1.92 4.97 -8.59
CA LYS A 43 -2.23 5.82 -7.43
C LYS A 43 -3.74 6.02 -7.33
N LEU A 44 -4.30 5.84 -6.14
CA LEU A 44 -5.70 6.12 -5.85
C LEU A 44 -5.80 7.01 -4.62
N LYS A 45 -6.54 8.11 -4.74
CA LYS A 45 -6.96 8.92 -3.60
C LYS A 45 -8.45 8.71 -3.37
N TRP A 46 -8.83 8.41 -2.13
CA TRP A 46 -10.23 8.20 -1.74
C TRP A 46 -10.52 8.93 -0.44
N GLY A 47 -11.05 10.16 -0.54
CA GLY A 47 -11.18 11.07 0.59
C GLY A 47 -9.81 11.40 1.20
N ASP A 48 -9.67 11.15 2.49
CA ASP A 48 -8.41 11.27 3.24
C ASP A 48 -7.51 10.02 3.15
N CYS A 49 -7.93 9.00 2.40
CA CYS A 49 -7.12 7.79 2.19
C CYS A 49 -6.33 7.89 0.88
N TYR A 50 -5.09 7.39 0.89
CA TYR A 50 -4.21 7.36 -0.27
C TYR A 50 -3.58 5.99 -0.45
N PHE A 51 -3.60 5.47 -1.66
CA PHE A 51 -3.05 4.16 -2.01
C PHE A 51 -2.09 4.31 -3.18
N PHE A 52 -0.92 3.70 -3.07
CA PHE A 52 0.09 3.67 -4.11
C PHE A 52 0.64 2.26 -4.28
N ARG A 53 0.47 1.68 -5.46
CA ARG A 53 1.04 0.37 -5.80
C ARG A 53 2.34 0.58 -6.59
N TYR A 54 3.38 -0.15 -6.21
CA TYR A 54 4.67 -0.14 -6.91
C TYR A 54 4.57 -0.75 -8.31
#